data_AF-A0A4U8UVE8-F1
#
_entry.id   AF-A0A4U8UVE8-F1
#
_cell.length_a   1.000
_cell.length_b   1.000
_cell.length_c   1.000
_cell.angle_alpha   90.00
_cell.angle_beta   90.00
_cell.angle_gamma   90.00
#
_symmetry.space_group_name_H-M   'P 1'
#
loop_
_entity.id
_entity.type
_entity.pdbx_description
1 polymer ?
#
loop_
_entity_poly.entity_id
_entity_poly.type
_entity_poly.pdbx_seq_one_letter_code
_entity_poly.pdbx_strand_id
1 'polypeptide(L)'
;MDVVEFNVGGKLFATTLATLSAERTSNLYSWYVKRCGSFHKQFRDKAYFIDRDPQCFGIVLNYLRLKTSNQRWEACLPKDPDRLALLTQEAEFYELPALRDQAVALLQHCSEKNESAYVNEILSKSFSCPQGFD
;
A
#
# COMPACT_ATOMS: atom_id res chain seq x y z
N MET A 1 0.45 4.26 -26.24
CA MET A 1 0.22 4.38 -24.78
C MET A 1 1.35 5.18 -24.21
N ASP A 2 1.05 6.24 -23.46
CA ASP A 2 2.08 7.03 -22.80
C ASP A 2 2.56 6.29 -21.55
N VAL A 3 3.75 5.72 -21.67
CA VAL A 3 4.45 5.02 -20.58
C VAL A 3 5.14 6.06 -19.71
N VAL A 4 5.05 5.85 -18.41
CA VAL A 4 5.66 6.67 -17.37
C VAL A 4 6.56 5.78 -16.53
N GLU A 5 7.83 6.16 -16.42
CA GLU A 5 8.84 5.41 -15.68
C GLU A 5 9.15 6.09 -14.35
N PHE A 6 9.28 5.29 -13.29
CA PHE A 6 9.67 5.71 -11.95
C PHE A 6 10.89 4.92 -11.50
N ASN A 7 11.83 5.58 -10.83
CA ASN A 7 12.90 4.96 -10.06
C ASN A 7 12.59 5.18 -8.57
N VAL A 8 12.08 4.17 -7.88
CA VAL A 8 11.67 4.28 -6.47
C VAL A 8 12.71 3.58 -5.60
N GLY A 9 13.45 4.33 -4.79
CA GLY A 9 14.49 3.79 -3.93
C GLY A 9 15.55 2.94 -4.67
N GLY A 10 15.81 3.24 -5.94
CA GLY A 10 16.74 2.49 -6.80
C GLY A 10 16.08 1.40 -7.67
N LYS A 11 14.78 1.09 -7.48
CA LYS A 11 14.05 0.11 -8.29
C LYS A 11 13.23 0.78 -9.38
N LEU A 12 13.38 0.30 -10.61
CA LEU A 12 12.62 0.80 -11.76
C LEU A 12 11.21 0.21 -11.81
N PHE A 13 10.25 1.07 -12.13
CA PHE A 13 8.85 0.75 -12.37
C PHE A 13 8.39 1.46 -13.64
N ALA A 14 7.46 0.84 -14.36
CA ALA A 14 6.77 1.44 -15.49
C ALA A 14 5.26 1.32 -15.32
N THR A 15 4.54 2.35 -15.73
CA THR A 15 3.07 2.40 -15.70
C THR A 15 2.55 3.28 -16.84
N THR A 16 1.25 3.52 -16.89
CA THR A 16 0.62 4.36 -17.91
C THR A 16 -0.09 5.57 -17.30
N LEU A 17 -0.34 6.60 -18.10
CA LEU A 17 -1.21 7.71 -17.69
C LEU A 17 -2.60 7.22 -17.25
N ALA A 18 -3.16 6.21 -17.92
CA ALA A 18 -4.47 5.65 -17.56
C ALA A 18 -4.48 5.13 -16.11
N THR A 19 -3.41 4.47 -15.70
CA THR A 19 -3.21 4.01 -14.32
C THR A 19 -3.09 5.16 -13.34
N LEU A 20 -2.24 6.16 -13.64
CA LEU A 20 -2.08 7.32 -12.76
C LEU A 20 -3.36 8.16 -12.63
N SER A 21 -4.17 8.20 -13.69
CA SER A 21 -5.44 8.93 -13.73
C SER A 21 -6.55 8.27 -12.91
N ALA A 22 -6.34 7.05 -12.38
CA ALA A 22 -7.28 6.40 -11.48
C ALA A 22 -7.50 7.21 -10.19
N GLU A 23 -6.49 7.98 -9.76
CA GLU A 23 -6.61 8.95 -8.68
C GLU A 23 -5.96 10.28 -9.07
N ARG A 24 -6.78 11.19 -9.62
CA ARG A 24 -6.32 12.49 -10.13
C ARG A 24 -5.88 13.45 -9.03
N THR A 25 -6.26 13.19 -7.78
CA THR A 25 -5.82 13.97 -6.63
C THR A 25 -4.51 13.45 -6.03
N SER A 26 -3.99 12.32 -6.50
CA SER A 26 -2.76 11.74 -5.94
C SER A 26 -1.51 12.54 -6.32
N ASN A 27 -0.48 12.43 -5.48
CA ASN A 27 0.84 13.01 -5.78
C ASN A 27 1.45 12.44 -7.07
N LEU A 28 1.18 11.17 -7.39
CA LEU A 28 1.67 10.54 -8.62
C LEU A 28 1.05 11.16 -9.87
N TYR A 29 -0.25 11.47 -9.85
CA TYR A 29 -0.91 12.17 -10.96
C TYR A 29 -0.45 13.63 -11.05
N SER A 30 -0.34 14.32 -9.92
CA SER A 30 0.19 15.69 -9.84
C SER A 30 1.59 15.79 -10.45
N TRP A 31 2.48 14.84 -10.14
CA TRP A 31 3.81 14.77 -10.74
C TRP A 31 3.77 14.55 -12.24
N TYR A 32 2.92 13.65 -12.73
CA TYR A 32 2.71 13.48 -14.16
C TYR A 32 2.31 14.79 -14.82
N VAL A 33 1.29 15.49 -14.32
CA VAL A 33 0.81 16.75 -14.91
C VAL A 33 1.89 17.83 -14.90
N LYS A 34 2.63 17.99 -13.80
CA LYS A 34 3.71 18.99 -13.68
C LYS A 34 4.82 18.80 -14.72
N ARG A 35 5.11 17.56 -15.13
CA ARG A 35 6.28 17.25 -15.97
C ARG A 35 5.94 16.88 -17.41
N CYS A 36 4.81 16.22 -17.62
CA CYS A 36 4.25 15.90 -18.93
C CYS A 36 3.25 16.95 -19.44
N GLY A 37 3.06 18.07 -18.73
CA GLY A 37 2.50 19.31 -19.27
C GLY A 37 3.35 19.89 -20.40
N SER A 38 3.49 21.22 -20.52
CA SER A 38 4.09 21.91 -21.69
C SER A 38 5.49 21.46 -22.17
N PHE A 39 6.17 20.52 -21.49
CA PHE A 39 7.51 20.01 -21.78
C PHE A 39 7.61 18.48 -21.99
N HIS A 40 6.49 17.79 -22.27
CA HIS A 40 6.43 16.33 -22.46
C HIS A 40 7.52 15.73 -23.37
N LYS A 41 8.04 16.47 -24.36
CA LYS A 41 9.05 15.95 -25.30
C LYS A 41 10.45 15.83 -24.71
N GLN A 42 10.79 16.54 -23.64
CA GLN A 42 12.16 16.57 -23.08
C GLN A 42 12.43 15.49 -22.03
N PHE A 43 11.40 14.82 -21.52
CA PHE A 43 11.50 13.88 -20.39
C PHE A 43 11.04 12.45 -20.70
N ARG A 44 10.75 12.12 -21.96
CA ARG A 44 10.26 10.78 -22.33
C ARG A 44 11.18 9.62 -21.92
N ASP A 45 12.48 9.86 -21.82
CA ASP A 45 13.48 8.80 -21.59
C ASP A 45 14.12 8.86 -20.19
N LYS A 46 13.49 9.55 -19.22
CA LYS A 46 14.03 9.67 -17.86
C LYS A 46 13.03 9.17 -16.82
N ALA A 47 13.39 8.09 -16.14
CA ALA A 47 12.65 7.60 -14.98
C ALA A 47 12.63 8.63 -13.83
N TYR A 48 11.47 8.83 -13.22
CA TYR A 48 11.27 9.77 -12.11
C TYR A 48 11.76 9.17 -10.81
N PHE A 49 12.81 9.77 -10.23
CA PHE A 49 13.30 9.32 -8.94
C PHE A 49 12.35 9.71 -7.81
N ILE A 50 12.00 8.72 -6.99
CA ILE A 50 11.21 8.86 -5.77
C ILE A 50 12.03 8.20 -4.65
N ASP A 51 12.39 8.98 -3.63
CA ASP A 51 13.17 8.51 -2.49
C ASP A 51 12.28 7.84 -1.43
N ARG A 52 11.62 6.74 -1.81
CA ARG A 52 10.66 5.99 -1.00
C ARG A 52 10.84 4.48 -1.13
N ASP A 53 10.09 3.71 -0.33
CA ASP A 53 10.17 2.25 -0.35
C ASP A 53 9.60 1.64 -1.64
N PRO A 54 10.40 0.86 -2.40
CA PRO A 54 9.94 0.24 -3.63
C PRO A 54 8.96 -0.92 -3.42
N GLN A 55 8.94 -1.59 -2.27
CA GLN A 55 8.05 -2.73 -2.07
C GLN A 55 6.60 -2.26 -1.90
N CYS A 56 6.38 -1.26 -1.07
CA CYS A 56 5.09 -0.58 -0.89
C CYS A 56 4.65 0.13 -2.17
N PHE A 57 5.58 0.74 -2.93
CA PHE A 57 5.24 1.33 -4.22
C PHE A 57 4.65 0.33 -5.22
N GLY A 58 5.13 -0.92 -5.20
CA GLY A 58 4.53 -2.00 -6.00
C GLY A 58 3.06 -2.25 -5.66
N ILE A 59 2.69 -2.15 -4.37
CA ILE A 59 1.30 -2.29 -3.91
C ILE A 59 0.48 -1.08 -4.34
N VAL A 60 1.02 0.14 -4.20
CA VAL A 60 0.39 1.38 -4.67
C VAL A 60 0.07 1.32 -6.17
N LEU A 61 0.99 0.84 -7.00
CA LEU A 61 0.72 0.68 -8.43
C LEU A 61 -0.35 -0.38 -8.71
N ASN A 62 -0.37 -1.50 -7.98
CA ASN A 62 -1.41 -2.51 -8.15
C ASN A 62 -2.79 -1.98 -7.73
N TYR A 63 -2.86 -1.22 -6.64
CA TYR A 63 -4.06 -0.50 -6.23
C TYR A 63 -4.62 0.35 -7.37
N LEU A 64 -3.78 1.21 -7.98
CA LEU A 64 -4.19 2.07 -9.08
C LEU A 64 -4.63 1.26 -10.32
N ARG A 65 -3.89 0.20 -10.68
CA ARG A 65 -4.22 -0.66 -11.82
C ARG A 65 -5.59 -1.33 -11.64
N LEU A 66 -5.83 -1.92 -10.46
CA LEU A 66 -7.09 -2.58 -10.15
C LEU A 66 -8.25 -1.58 -10.14
N LYS A 67 -8.04 -0.36 -9.62
CA LYS A 67 -9.03 0.73 -9.75
C LYS A 67 -9.32 1.10 -11.20
N THR A 68 -8.29 1.27 -12.04
CA THR A 68 -8.48 1.56 -13.49
C THR A 68 -9.31 0.48 -14.18
N SER A 69 -9.13 -0.78 -13.80
CA SER A 69 -9.85 -1.93 -14.35
C SER A 69 -11.18 -2.24 -13.64
N ASN A 70 -11.63 -1.40 -12.69
CA ASN A 70 -12.81 -1.64 -11.85
C ASN A 70 -12.80 -3.01 -11.14
N GLN A 71 -11.62 -3.48 -10.75
CA GLN A 71 -11.41 -4.71 -10.00
C GLN A 71 -11.30 -4.42 -8.50
N ARG A 72 -11.51 -5.45 -7.67
CA ARG A 72 -11.36 -5.38 -6.21
C ARG A 72 -9.89 -5.15 -5.84
N TRP A 73 -9.53 -3.91 -5.53
CA TRP A 73 -8.15 -3.49 -5.27
C TRP A 73 -7.63 -3.98 -3.92
N GLU A 74 -8.52 -4.27 -2.96
CA GLU A 74 -8.16 -4.79 -1.63
C GLU A 74 -7.43 -6.13 -1.70
N ALA A 75 -7.53 -6.83 -2.84
CA ALA A 75 -6.83 -8.09 -3.09
C ALA A 75 -5.29 -7.93 -3.12
N CYS A 76 -4.76 -6.72 -3.33
CA CYS A 76 -3.31 -6.47 -3.32
C CYS A 76 -2.76 -6.06 -1.95
N LEU A 77 -3.59 -5.96 -0.91
CA LEU A 77 -3.16 -5.54 0.42
C LEU A 77 -2.39 -6.65 1.14
N PRO A 78 -1.33 -6.30 1.88
CA PRO A 78 -0.60 -7.27 2.69
C PRO A 78 -1.46 -7.73 3.87
N LYS A 79 -1.19 -8.94 4.36
CA LYS A 79 -1.79 -9.48 5.60
C LYS A 79 -0.89 -9.29 6.82
N ASP A 80 0.37 -8.95 6.55
CA ASP A 80 1.40 -8.76 7.56
C ASP A 80 1.27 -7.37 8.20
N PRO A 81 1.22 -7.26 9.55
CA PRO A 81 1.03 -5.99 10.25
C PRO A 81 2.11 -4.95 9.95
N ASP A 82 3.39 -5.37 9.91
CA ASP A 82 4.50 -4.44 9.67
C ASP A 82 4.41 -3.84 8.26
N ARG A 83 4.07 -4.68 7.27
CA ARG A 83 3.82 -4.21 5.90
C ARG A 83 2.57 -3.36 5.77
N LEU A 84 1.51 -3.60 6.56
CA LEU A 84 0.33 -2.72 6.61
C LEU A 84 0.66 -1.35 7.22
N ALA A 85 1.48 -1.32 8.27
CA ALA A 85 1.96 -0.08 8.87
C ALA A 85 2.81 0.73 7.88
N LEU A 86 3.75 0.09 7.18
CA LEU A 86 4.54 0.75 6.13
C LEU A 86 3.65 1.23 4.97
N LEU A 87 2.71 0.41 4.50
CA LEU A 87 1.78 0.79 3.45
C LEU A 87 0.91 2.00 3.86
N THR A 88 0.55 2.11 5.13
CA THR A 88 -0.19 3.27 5.65
C THR A 88 0.61 4.56 5.48
N GLN A 89 1.91 4.54 5.82
CA GLN A 89 2.79 5.71 5.66
C GLN A 89 3.00 6.07 4.19
N GLU A 90 3.20 5.09 3.32
CA GLU A 90 3.35 5.33 1.88
C GLU A 90 2.04 5.83 1.24
N ALA A 91 0.88 5.28 1.62
CA ALA A 91 -0.41 5.72 1.11
C ALA A 91 -0.72 7.17 1.50
N GLU A 92 -0.30 7.61 2.69
CA GLU A 92 -0.34 9.02 3.08
C GLU A 92 0.56 9.87 2.17
N PHE A 93 1.82 9.46 1.98
CA PHE A 93 2.78 10.19 1.14
C PHE A 93 2.29 10.35 -0.32
N TYR A 94 1.68 9.32 -0.91
CA TYR A 94 1.15 9.38 -2.27
C TYR A 94 -0.26 10.03 -2.35
N GLU A 95 -0.83 10.46 -1.23
CA GLU A 95 -2.17 11.06 -1.12
C GLU A 95 -3.29 10.13 -1.63
N LEU A 96 -3.31 8.90 -1.08
CA LEU A 96 -4.27 7.84 -1.43
C LEU A 96 -5.13 7.47 -0.20
N PRO A 97 -6.10 8.31 0.20
CA PRO A 97 -6.82 8.16 1.47
C PRO A 97 -7.57 6.83 1.57
N ALA A 98 -8.24 6.37 0.50
CA ALA A 98 -8.94 5.08 0.53
C ALA A 98 -7.99 3.89 0.76
N LEU A 99 -6.78 3.93 0.19
CA LEU A 99 -5.77 2.89 0.41
C LEU A 99 -5.24 2.93 1.85
N ARG A 100 -4.94 4.13 2.35
CA ARG A 100 -4.49 4.37 3.73
C ARG A 100 -5.52 3.87 4.73
N ASP A 101 -6.76 4.31 4.60
CA ASP A 101 -7.83 4.03 5.57
C ASP A 101 -8.10 2.52 5.65
N GLN A 102 -8.08 1.82 4.51
CA GLN A 102 -8.22 0.37 4.48
C GLN A 102 -7.01 -0.36 5.08
N ALA A 103 -5.79 0.13 4.87
CA ALA A 103 -4.59 -0.44 5.50
C ALA A 103 -4.62 -0.26 7.03
N VAL A 104 -5.05 0.90 7.51
CA VAL A 104 -5.26 1.19 8.95
C VAL A 104 -6.32 0.27 9.53
N ALA A 105 -7.46 0.12 8.86
CA ALA A 105 -8.53 -0.76 9.31
C ALA A 105 -8.02 -2.21 9.45
N LEU A 106 -7.31 -2.74 8.45
CA LEU A 106 -6.73 -4.08 8.53
C LEU A 106 -5.70 -4.22 9.66
N LEU A 107 -4.86 -3.21 9.86
CA LEU A 107 -3.86 -3.19 10.92
C LEU A 107 -4.50 -3.26 12.32
N GLN A 108 -5.59 -2.52 12.54
CA GLN A 108 -6.35 -2.55 13.79
C GLN A 108 -6.91 -3.95 14.07
N HIS A 109 -7.49 -4.61 13.05
CA HIS A 109 -8.02 -5.97 13.19
C HIS A 109 -6.92 -7.02 13.45
N CYS A 110 -5.69 -6.80 12.96
CA CYS A 110 -4.55 -7.65 13.30
C CYS A 110 -4.15 -7.52 14.78
N SER A 111 -4.22 -6.32 15.36
CA SER A 111 -3.91 -6.08 16.77
C SER A 111 -4.91 -6.78 17.69
N GLU A 112 -6.21 -6.62 17.42
CA GLU A 112 -7.30 -7.22 18.21
C GLU A 112 -7.24 -8.75 18.20
N LYS A 113 -6.87 -9.34 17.06
CA LYS A 113 -6.73 -10.79 16.92
C LYS A 113 -5.53 -11.33 17.69
N ASN A 114 -4.41 -10.60 17.71
CA ASN A 114 -3.22 -10.98 18.48
C ASN A 114 -3.48 -10.88 20.00
N GLU A 115 -4.16 -9.82 20.45
CA GLU A 115 -4.57 -9.68 21.85
C GLU A 115 -5.57 -10.77 22.27
N SER A 116 -6.58 -11.04 21.45
CA SER A 116 -7.53 -12.13 21.70
C SER A 116 -6.86 -13.50 21.73
N ALA A 117 -5.89 -13.77 20.84
CA ALA A 117 -5.15 -15.03 20.81
C ALA A 117 -4.32 -15.21 22.10
N TYR A 118 -3.62 -14.16 22.54
CA TYR A 118 -2.86 -14.16 23.79
C TYR A 118 -3.77 -14.38 25.01
N VAL A 119 -4.88 -13.64 25.11
CA VAL A 119 -5.84 -13.80 26.21
C VAL A 119 -6.40 -15.22 26.24
N ASN A 120 -6.80 -15.78 25.09
CA ASN A 120 -7.30 -17.15 25.00
C ASN A 120 -6.24 -18.19 25.39
N GLU A 121 -4.99 -18.00 24.98
CA GLU A 121 -3.88 -18.87 25.37
C GLU A 121 -3.67 -18.84 26.90
N ILE A 122 -3.62 -17.66 27.51
CA ILE A 122 -3.48 -17.49 28.95
C ILE A 122 -4.64 -18.12 29.71
N LEU A 123 -5.89 -17.90 29.26
CA LEU A 123 -7.07 -18.51 29.87
C LEU A 123 -7.01 -20.04 29.78
N SER A 124 -6.66 -20.60 28.61
CA SER A 124 -6.55 -22.05 28.42
C SER A 124 -5.51 -22.70 29.35
N LYS A 125 -4.41 -22.01 29.63
CA LYS A 125 -3.36 -22.44 30.56
C LYS A 125 -3.79 -22.31 32.03
N SER A 126 -4.65 -21.35 32.34
CA SER A 126 -5.20 -21.12 33.68
C SER A 126 -6.20 -22.21 34.11
N PHE A 127 -6.96 -22.76 33.16
CA PHE A 127 -7.97 -23.80 33.40
C PHE A 127 -7.44 -25.24 33.35
N SER A 128 -6.15 -25.44 33.05
CA SER A 128 -5.54 -26.77 32.93
C SER A 128 -4.84 -27.26 34.20
N CYS A 129 -5.02 -26.59 35.34
CA CYS A 129 -4.58 -27.12 36.63
C CYS A 129 -5.46 -28.33 37.00
N PRO A 130 -4.94 -29.57 37.07
CA PRO A 130 -5.73 -30.70 37.50
C PRO A 130 -6.06 -30.50 38.98
N GLN A 131 -7.35 -30.31 39.29
CA GLN A 131 -7.85 -30.59 40.62
C GLN A 131 -7.77 -32.11 40.82
N GLY A 132 -6.62 -32.59 41.30
CA GLY A 132 -6.42 -33.92 41.86
C GLY A 132 -5.74 -33.72 43.22
N PHE A 133 -6.51 -33.52 44.28
CA PHE A 133 -7.19 -34.51 45.15
C PHE A 133 -6.26 -35.08 46.23
N ASP A 134 -6.77 -34.93 47.46
CA ASP A 134 -6.47 -35.59 48.76
C ASP A 134 -5.19 -35.24 49.53
#